data_AF-A0A3G9JHH8-F1
#
_entry.id   AF-A0A3G9JHH8-F1
#
_cell.length_a   1.000
_cell.length_b   1.000
_cell.length_c   1.000
_cell.angle_alpha   90.00
_cell.angle_beta   90.00
_cell.angle_gamma   90.00
#
_symmetry.space_group_name_H-M   'P 1'
#
loop_
_entity.id
_entity.type
_entity.pdbx_description
1 polymer ?
#
loop_
_entity_poly.entity_id
_entity_poly.type
_entity_poly.pdbx_seq_one_letter_code
_entity_poly.pdbx_strand_id
1 'polypeptide(L)'
;MKHFRRISLVFLLIGISILIVGFVKHPGIPYQDPTQEMLNIYNQEAKRSEEIQSYGLSIFLVSFGAFLMGKIIDLFRGRNKNKGNNEDSK
;
A
#
# COMPACT_ATOMS: atom_id res chain seq x y z
N MET A 1 -14.54 13.87 8.91
CA MET A 1 -13.85 12.55 8.88
C MET A 1 -14.32 11.58 7.81
N LYS A 2 -15.61 11.54 7.42
CA LYS A 2 -16.11 10.59 6.39
C LYS A 2 -15.40 10.72 5.03
N HIS A 3 -15.12 11.95 4.58
CA HIS A 3 -14.41 12.20 3.31
C HIS A 3 -12.95 11.75 3.33
N PHE A 4 -12.23 11.99 4.43
CA PHE A 4 -10.83 11.57 4.60
C PHE A 4 -10.68 10.04 4.53
N ARG A 5 -11.62 9.31 5.15
CA ARG A 5 -11.68 7.83 5.07
C ARG A 5 -11.86 7.32 3.64
N ARG A 6 -12.75 7.95 2.86
CA ARG A 6 -12.99 7.55 1.46
C ARG A 6 -11.75 7.80 0.60
N ILE A 7 -11.10 8.96 0.77
CA ILE A 7 -9.89 9.32 0.03
C ILE A 7 -8.76 8.33 0.33
N SER A 8 -8.51 8.03 1.61
CA SER A 8 -7.50 7.05 2.02
C SER A 8 -7.76 5.65 1.42
N LEU A 9 -9.03 5.24 1.32
CA LEU A 9 -9.41 3.96 0.73
C LEU A 9 -9.18 3.93 -0.79
N VAL A 10 -9.44 5.05 -1.49
CA VAL A 10 -9.12 5.18 -2.93
C VAL A 10 -7.62 5.07 -3.16
N PHE A 11 -6.80 5.77 -2.38
CA PHE A 11 -5.33 5.68 -2.48
C PHE A 11 -4.81 4.26 -2.17
N LEU A 12 -5.43 3.56 -1.22
CA LEU A 12 -5.11 2.16 -0.94
C LEU A 12 -5.39 1.26 -2.16
N LEU A 13 -6.56 1.41 -2.79
CA LEU A 13 -6.92 0.64 -4.00
C LEU A 13 -5.98 0.95 -5.16
N ILE A 14 -5.58 2.21 -5.33
CA ILE A 14 -4.59 2.62 -6.34
C ILE A 14 -3.24 1.94 -6.06
N GLY A 15 -2.75 1.97 -4.81
CA GLY A 15 -1.51 1.31 -4.41
C GLY A 15 -1.53 -0.20 -4.69
N ILE A 16 -2.64 -0.87 -4.37
CA ILE A 16 -2.83 -2.31 -4.67
C ILE A 16 -2.82 -2.55 -6.19
N SER A 17 -3.48 -1.69 -6.97
CA SER A 17 -3.54 -1.83 -8.42
C SER A 17 -2.14 -1.69 -9.06
N ILE A 18 -1.34 -0.75 -8.58
CA ILE A 18 0.05 -0.56 -9.03
C ILE A 18 0.90 -1.79 -8.68
N LEU A 19 0.76 -2.34 -7.47
CA LEU A 19 1.47 -3.56 -7.06
C LEU A 19 1.13 -4.76 -7.96
N ILE A 20 -0.15 -4.95 -8.28
CA ILE A 20 -0.60 -6.03 -9.19
C ILE A 20 0.03 -5.85 -10.58
N VAL A 21 0.00 -4.64 -11.13
CA VAL A 21 0.62 -4.36 -12.44
C VAL A 21 2.13 -4.61 -12.41
N GLY A 22 2.81 -4.21 -11.33
CA GLY A 22 4.23 -4.46 -11.14
C GLY A 22 4.57 -5.95 -11.08
N PHE A 23 3.72 -6.78 -10.48
CA PHE A 23 3.91 -8.24 -10.48
C PHE A 23 3.68 -8.87 -11.86
N VAL A 24 2.64 -8.45 -12.58
CA VAL A 24 2.31 -8.96 -13.92
C VAL A 24 3.38 -8.63 -14.96
N LYS A 25 4.07 -7.50 -14.79
CA LYS A 25 5.13 -7.03 -15.69
C LYS A 25 6.53 -7.51 -15.30
N HIS A 26 6.68 -8.23 -14.19
CA HIS A 26 7.98 -8.77 -13.80
C HIS A 26 8.40 -9.84 -14.82
N PRO A 27 9.59 -9.73 -15.45
CA PRO A 27 10.03 -10.76 -16.38
C PRO A 27 10.10 -12.12 -15.68
N GLY A 28 9.61 -13.15 -16.37
CA GLY A 28 9.48 -14.51 -15.83
C GLY A 28 10.81 -15.23 -15.64
N ILE A 29 10.81 -16.56 -15.70
CA ILE A 29 12.04 -17.35 -15.55
C ILE A 29 13.03 -16.96 -16.66
N PRO A 30 14.31 -16.68 -16.36
CA PRO A 30 15.31 -16.36 -17.37
C PRO A 30 15.46 -17.50 -18.39
N TYR A 31 15.88 -17.16 -19.60
CA TYR A 31 16.16 -18.15 -20.65
C TYR A 31 17.17 -19.20 -20.14
N GLN A 32 17.03 -20.45 -20.57
CA GLN A 32 17.93 -21.55 -20.16
C GLN A 32 19.38 -21.31 -20.61
N ASP A 33 19.58 -20.65 -21.76
CA ASP A 33 20.89 -20.23 -22.27
C ASP A 33 20.83 -18.81 -22.85
N PRO A 34 20.84 -17.75 -22.02
CA PRO A 34 20.69 -16.38 -22.49
C PRO A 34 21.97 -15.88 -23.15
N THR A 35 21.84 -15.23 -24.31
CA THR A 35 22.90 -14.39 -24.85
C THR A 35 23.09 -13.15 -23.96
N GLN A 36 24.25 -12.49 -24.04
CA GLN A 36 24.48 -11.25 -23.27
C GLN A 36 23.44 -10.17 -23.57
N GLU A 37 22.96 -10.08 -24.81
CA GLU A 37 21.93 -9.14 -25.21
C GLU A 37 20.58 -9.45 -24.53
N MET A 38 20.18 -10.73 -24.47
CA MET A 38 18.97 -11.15 -23.76
C MET A 38 19.06 -10.91 -22.25
N LEU A 39 20.23 -11.13 -21.65
CA LEU A 39 20.51 -10.80 -20.25
C LEU A 39 20.34 -9.30 -19.96
N ASN A 40 20.84 -8.43 -20.85
CA ASN A 40 20.70 -6.99 -20.69
C ASN A 40 19.24 -6.54 -20.79
N ILE A 41 18.47 -7.10 -21.73
CA ILE A 41 17.03 -6.81 -21.87
C ILE A 41 16.28 -7.26 -20.61
N TYR A 42 16.52 -8.49 -20.17
CA TYR A 42 15.91 -9.05 -18.96
C TYR A 42 16.20 -8.18 -17.73
N ASN A 43 17.46 -7.79 -17.54
CA ASN A 43 17.86 -6.95 -16.40
C ASN A 43 17.25 -5.55 -16.46
N GLN A 44 17.10 -4.96 -17.65
CA GLN A 44 16.42 -3.67 -17.80
C GLN A 44 14.92 -3.77 -17.47
N GLU A 45 14.24 -4.82 -17.93
CA GLU A 45 12.83 -5.04 -17.62
C GLU A 45 12.61 -5.37 -16.14
N ALA A 46 13.46 -6.21 -15.55
CA ALA A 46 13.45 -6.54 -14.14
C ALA A 46 13.60 -5.29 -13.28
N LYS A 47 14.59 -4.43 -13.61
CA LYS A 47 14.82 -3.18 -12.88
C LYS A 47 13.62 -2.22 -12.95
N ARG A 48 13.03 -2.04 -14.14
CA ARG A 48 11.81 -1.22 -14.29
C ARG A 48 10.64 -1.78 -13.49
N SER A 49 10.48 -3.10 -13.50
CA SER A 49 9.45 -3.78 -12.72
C SER A 49 9.65 -3.57 -11.21
N GLU A 50 10.88 -3.72 -10.73
CA GLU A 50 11.24 -3.47 -9.32
C GLU A 50 10.98 -2.03 -8.90
N GLU A 51 11.32 -1.04 -9.75
CA GLU A 51 11.03 0.37 -9.49
C GLU A 51 9.52 0.61 -9.36
N ILE A 52 8.71 0.10 -10.29
CA ILE A 52 7.24 0.21 -10.24
C ILE A 52 6.68 -0.46 -8.98
N GLN A 53 7.16 -1.66 -8.64
CA GLN A 53 6.74 -2.37 -7.43
C GLN A 53 7.11 -1.60 -6.17
N SER A 54 8.31 -1.01 -6.10
CA SER A 54 8.78 -0.20 -4.97
C SER A 54 7.91 1.05 -4.76
N TYR A 55 7.53 1.74 -5.84
CA TYR A 55 6.58 2.85 -5.77
C TYR A 55 5.19 2.39 -5.31
N GLY A 56 4.67 1.30 -5.87
CA GLY A 56 3.40 0.71 -5.45
C GLY A 56 3.39 0.35 -3.97
N LEU A 57 4.47 -0.26 -3.48
CA LEU A 57 4.64 -0.66 -2.09
C LEU A 57 4.69 0.55 -1.16
N SER A 58 5.43 1.59 -1.55
CA SER A 58 5.54 2.83 -0.79
C SER A 58 4.18 3.51 -0.61
N ILE A 59 3.40 3.64 -1.70
CA ILE A 59 2.06 4.22 -1.66
C ILE A 59 1.12 3.37 -0.78
N PHE A 60 1.21 2.05 -0.92
CA PHE A 60 0.43 1.12 -0.11
C PHE A 60 0.72 1.28 1.39
N LEU A 61 1.99 1.25 1.79
CA LEU A 61 2.41 1.35 3.20
C LEU A 61 1.99 2.69 3.83
N VAL A 62 2.18 3.81 3.13
CA VAL A 62 1.76 5.13 3.62
C VAL A 62 0.23 5.18 3.79
N SER A 63 -0.51 4.71 2.79
CA SER A 63 -1.98 4.72 2.81
C SER A 63 -2.53 3.80 3.91
N PHE A 64 -1.94 2.62 4.08
CA PHE A 64 -2.30 1.66 5.11
C PHE A 64 -1.98 2.19 6.52
N GLY A 65 -0.81 2.79 6.71
CA GLY A 65 -0.42 3.43 7.98
C GLY A 65 -1.37 4.56 8.38
N ALA A 66 -1.74 5.43 7.43
CA ALA A 66 -2.72 6.49 7.66
C ALA A 66 -4.11 5.92 8.05
N PHE A 67 -4.54 4.84 7.40
CA PHE A 67 -5.79 4.16 7.73
C PHE A 67 -5.78 3.58 9.16
N LEU A 68 -4.69 2.90 9.54
CA LEU A 68 -4.52 2.34 10.89
C LEU A 68 -4.48 3.44 11.96
N MET A 69 -3.75 4.52 11.74
CA MET A 69 -3.72 5.66 12.66
C MET A 69 -5.12 6.25 12.86
N GLY A 70 -5.91 6.39 11.79
CA GLY A 70 -7.30 6.82 11.89
C GLY A 70 -8.15 5.90 12.76
N LYS A 71 -7.97 4.57 12.66
CA LYS A 71 -8.65 3.59 13.51
C LYS A 71 -8.23 3.66 14.98
N ILE A 72 -6.94 3.87 15.24
CA ILE A 72 -6.40 4.01 16.60
C ILE A 72 -6.99 5.26 17.26
N ILE A 73 -6.98 6.41 16.56
CA ILE A 73 -7.55 7.66 17.06
C ILE A 73 -9.05 7.51 17.35
N ASP A 74 -9.81 6.88 16.44
CA ASP A 74 -11.24 6.59 16.65
C ASP A 74 -11.47 5.74 17.92
N LEU A 75 -10.62 4.73 18.15
CA LEU A 75 -10.70 3.85 19.33
C LEU A 75 -10.46 4.62 20.64
N PHE A 76 -9.44 5.48 20.67
CA PHE A 76 -9.16 6.32 21.84
C PHE A 76 -10.25 7.36 22.08
N ARG A 77 -10.79 7.98 21.02
CA ARG A 77 -11.92 8.92 21.13
C ARG A 77 -13.19 8.26 21.66
N GLY A 78 -13.51 7.05 21.18
CA GLY A 78 -14.67 6.29 21.66
C GLY A 78 -14.53 5.90 23.14
N ARG A 79 -13.33 5.52 23.57
CA ARG A 79 -13.05 5.15 24.97
C ARG A 79 -13.18 6.36 25.92
N ASN A 80 -12.75 7.54 25.50
CA ASN A 80 -12.84 8.76 26.32
C ASN A 80 -14.29 9.25 26.46
N LYS A 81 -15.10 9.12 25.40
CA LYS A 81 -16.52 9.50 25.42
C LYS A 81 -17.35 8.62 26.37
N ASN A 82 -17.01 7.33 26.50
CA ASN A 82 -17.65 6.41 27.44
C ASN A 82 -17.25 6.64 28.91
N LYS A 83 -16.08 7.24 29.18
CA LYS A 83 -15.69 7.59 30.55
C LYS A 83 -16.48 8.78 31.09
N GLY A 84 -16.63 9.85 30.29
CA GLY A 84 -17.39 11.05 30.71
C GLY A 84 -18.86 10.75 31.04
N ASN A 85 -19.54 9.96 30.21
CA ASN A 85 -20.95 9.60 30.46
C ASN A 85 -21.17 8.76 31.74
N ASN A 86 -20.16 8.08 32.26
CA ASN A 86 -20.28 7.29 33.49
C ASN A 86 -20.01 8.12 34.76
N GLU A 87 -19.35 9.27 34.64
CA GLU A 87 -19.13 10.19 35.77
C GLU A 87 -20.35 11.12 35.97
N ASP A 88 -21.04 11.49 34.89
CA ASP A 88 -22.24 12.34 34.95
C ASP A 88 -23.52 11.62 35.44
N SER A 89 -23.46 10.30 35.62
CA SER A 89 -24.61 9.47 36.03
C SER A 89 -24.54 8.98 37.49
N LYS A 90 -23.60 9.48 38.30
CA LYS A 90 -23.49 9.21 39.74
C LYS A 90 -23.80 10.47 40.54
#